data_AF-A0A2E8YRJ3-F1
#
_entry.id   AF-A0A2E8YRJ3-F1
#
_cell.length_a   1.000
_cell.length_b   1.000
_cell.length_c   1.000
_cell.angle_alpha   90.00
_cell.angle_beta   90.00
_cell.angle_gamma   90.00
#
_symmetry.space_group_name_H-M   'P 1'
#
loop_
_entity.id
_entity.type
_entity.pdbx_description
1 polymer ?
#
loop_
_entity_poly.entity_id
_entity_poly.type
_entity_poly.pdbx_seq_one_letter_code
_entity_poly.pdbx_strand_id
1 'polypeptide(L)' 'KREVWLEISDIGVDEFDKMMAAQKARQDQVPRIGDNAPDFRLERLDRSKKRSGEYVRLSDLKGKSVALCFGSYT' A
#
# COMPACT_ATOMS: atom_id res chain seq x y z
N LYS A 1 9.78 -2.00 -21.12
CA LYS A 1 9.37 -1.70 -19.71
C LYS A 1 10.54 -1.79 -18.74
N ARG A 2 11.35 -2.87 -18.76
CA ARG A 2 12.56 -3.01 -17.92
C ARG A 2 13.62 -1.93 -18.17
N GLU A 3 13.95 -1.66 -19.43
CA GLU A 3 14.96 -0.63 -19.82
C GLU A 3 14.58 0.77 -19.32
N VAL A 4 13.31 1.18 -19.51
CA VAL A 4 12.78 2.46 -19.03
C VAL A 4 12.90 2.60 -17.50
N TRP A 5 12.70 1.51 -16.76
CA TRP A 5 12.87 1.55 -15.30
C TRP A 5 14.33 1.75 -14.92
N LEU A 6 15.25 1.01 -15.55
CA LEU A 6 16.69 1.13 -15.30
C LEU A 6 17.26 2.51 -15.70
N GLU A 7 16.66 3.19 -16.68
CA GLU A 7 17.03 4.56 -17.07
C GLU A 7 16.58 5.63 -16.07
N ILE A 8 15.46 5.41 -15.37
CA ILE A 8 14.82 6.41 -14.51
C ILE A 8 15.15 6.20 -13.02
N SER A 9 15.63 5.03 -12.64
CA SER A 9 15.91 4.67 -11.25
C SER A 9 17.39 4.53 -10.95
N ASP A 10 17.82 4.96 -9.76
CA ASP A 10 19.20 4.78 -9.25
C ASP A 10 19.53 3.33 -8.82
N ILE A 11 18.76 2.33 -9.26
CA ILE A 11 18.96 0.91 -8.90
C ILE A 11 19.66 0.13 -10.00
N GLY A 12 20.59 -0.73 -9.61
CA GLY A 12 21.29 -1.63 -10.54
C GLY A 12 20.40 -2.73 -11.08
N VAL A 13 20.85 -3.37 -12.17
CA VAL A 13 20.11 -4.44 -12.87
C VAL A 13 19.72 -5.59 -11.94
N ASP A 14 20.67 -6.06 -11.12
CA ASP A 14 20.42 -7.16 -10.18
C ASP A 14 19.42 -6.78 -9.08
N GLU A 15 19.42 -5.52 -8.65
CA GLU A 15 18.50 -4.99 -7.64
C GLU A 15 17.08 -4.84 -8.22
N PHE A 16 16.98 -4.37 -9.47
CA PHE A 16 15.72 -4.34 -10.20
C PHE A 16 15.11 -5.74 -10.34
N ASP A 17 15.90 -6.73 -10.76
CA ASP A 17 15.40 -8.09 -10.95
C ASP A 17 14.96 -8.72 -9.60
N LYS A 18 15.70 -8.47 -8.51
CA LYS A 18 15.29 -8.87 -7.15
C LYS A 18 13.98 -8.20 -6.72
N MET A 19 13.85 -6.89 -6.94
CA MET A 19 12.63 -6.15 -6.62
C MET A 19 11.43 -6.72 -7.40
N MET A 20 11.59 -6.93 -8.70
CA MET A 20 10.52 -7.47 -9.54
C MET A 20 10.12 -8.90 -9.16
N ALA A 21 11.09 -9.75 -8.82
CA ALA A 21 10.80 -11.09 -8.33
C ALA A 21 10.00 -11.06 -7.02
N ALA A 22 10.39 -10.19 -6.07
CA ALA A 22 9.68 -10.02 -4.80
C ALA A 22 8.25 -9.48 -5.01
N GLN A 23 8.07 -8.49 -5.89
CA GLN A 23 6.75 -7.96 -6.24
C GLN A 23 5.85 -9.03 -6.87
N LYS A 24 6.39 -9.84 -7.79
CA LYS A 24 5.65 -10.94 -8.42
C LYS A 24 5.19 -11.97 -7.39
N ALA A 25 6.06 -12.35 -6.45
CA ALA A 25 5.70 -13.30 -5.39
C ALA A 25 4.61 -12.74 -4.45
N ARG A 26 4.62 -11.43 -4.18
CA ARG A 26 3.57 -10.78 -3.37
C ARG A 26 2.24 -10.68 -4.11
N GLN A 27 2.25 -10.56 -5.43
CA GLN A 27 1.03 -10.34 -6.23
C GLN A 27 0.00 -11.45 -6.04
N ASP A 28 0.44 -12.70 -5.80
CA ASP A 28 -0.45 -13.83 -5.53
C ASP A 28 -1.23 -13.69 -4.22
N GLN A 29 -0.77 -12.84 -3.30
CA GLN A 29 -1.42 -12.55 -2.02
C GLN A 29 -2.27 -11.27 -2.06
N VAL A 30 -2.26 -10.53 -3.17
CA VAL A 30 -3.02 -9.30 -3.32
C VAL A 30 -4.48 -9.66 -3.66
N PRO A 31 -5.47 -9.12 -2.93
CA PRO A 31 -6.88 -9.33 -3.23
C PRO A 31 -7.21 -8.81 -4.63
N ARG A 32 -8.01 -9.57 -5.36
CA ARG A 32 -8.48 -9.19 -6.70
C ARG A 32 -9.66 -8.22 -6.59
N ILE A 33 -9.98 -7.56 -7.70
CA ILE A 33 -11.19 -6.74 -7.78
C ILE A 33 -12.41 -7.65 -7.53
N GLY A 34 -13.25 -7.26 -6.58
CA GLY A 34 -14.43 -8.03 -6.15
C GLY A 34 -14.17 -8.92 -4.93
N ASP A 35 -12.91 -9.19 -4.57
CA ASP A 35 -12.59 -9.87 -3.32
C ASP A 35 -12.85 -8.93 -2.12
N ASN A 36 -13.00 -9.51 -0.94
CA ASN A 36 -13.07 -8.74 0.28
C ASN A 36 -11.76 -7.98 0.50
N ALA A 37 -11.86 -6.68 0.77
CA ALA A 37 -10.71 -5.88 1.15
C ALA A 37 -10.09 -6.43 2.46
N PRO A 38 -8.74 -6.52 2.56
CA PRO A 38 -8.07 -7.03 3.74
C PRO A 38 -8.38 -6.12 4.92
N ASP A 39 -8.77 -6.72 6.03
CA ASP A 39 -9.06 -5.94 7.23
C ASP A 39 -7.75 -5.40 7.82
N PHE A 40 -7.79 -4.16 8.29
CA PHE A 40 -6.66 -3.50 8.92
C PHE A 40 -7.14 -2.61 10.05
N ARG A 41 -6.23 -2.29 10.96
CA ARG A 41 -6.45 -1.34 12.04
C ARG A 41 -5.38 -0.25 11.95
N LEU A 42 -5.80 0.99 11.77
CA LEU A 42 -4.91 2.13 11.66
C LEU A 42 -5.23 3.16 12.74
N GLU A 43 -4.20 3.84 13.21
CA GLU A 43 -4.38 4.98 14.09
C GLU A 43 -4.76 6.22 13.27
N ARG A 44 -5.71 6.99 13.78
CA ARG A 44 -6.14 8.24 13.17
C ARG A 44 -5.17 9.35 13.56
N LEU A 45 -4.99 10.31 12.64
CA LEU A 45 -4.34 11.56 12.98
C LEU A 45 -5.38 12.54 13.55
N ASP A 46 -4.95 13.33 14.52
CA ASP A 46 -5.74 14.45 15.03
C ASP A 46 -5.76 15.62 14.02
N ARG A 47 -6.47 16.70 14.37
CA ARG A 47 -6.54 17.91 13.53
C ARG A 47 -5.20 18.61 13.36
N SER A 48 -4.25 18.36 14.25
CA SER A 48 -2.87 18.86 14.22
C SER A 48 -1.93 17.91 13.47
N LYS A 49 -2.47 16.87 12.81
CA LYS A 49 -1.73 15.82 12.09
C LYS A 49 -0.82 14.96 12.98
N LYS A 50 -1.09 14.90 14.29
CA LYS A 50 -0.36 14.04 15.24
C LYS A 50 -1.13 12.74 15.50
N ARG A 51 -0.41 11.74 16.00
CA ARG A 51 -0.98 10.48 16.51
C ARG A 51 -2.03 10.77 17.58
N SER A 52 -3.28 10.36 17.35
CA SER A 52 -4.41 10.70 18.23
C SER A 52 -4.67 9.67 19.34
N GLY A 53 -4.10 8.47 19.24
CA GLY A 53 -4.46 7.32 20.08
C GLY A 53 -5.79 6.65 19.69
N GLU A 54 -6.59 7.26 18.81
CA GLU A 54 -7.81 6.66 18.28
C GLU A 54 -7.50 5.73 17.11
N TYR A 55 -8.17 4.59 17.06
CA TYR A 55 -7.98 3.61 15.99
C TYR A 55 -9.27 3.40 15.21
N VAL A 56 -9.13 3.18 13.91
CA VAL A 56 -10.21 2.74 13.03
C VAL A 56 -9.87 1.37 12.46
N ARG A 57 -10.86 0.49 12.42
CA ARG A 57 -10.78 -0.79 11.75
C ARG A 57 -11.62 -0.75 10.47
N LEU A 58 -11.11 -1.32 9.37
CA LEU A 58 -11.84 -1.28 8.09
C LEU A 58 -13.21 -1.96 8.21
N SER A 59 -13.26 -3.11 8.88
CA SER A 59 -14.50 -3.88 9.04
C SER A 59 -15.61 -3.15 9.80
N ASP A 60 -15.27 -2.13 10.62
CA ASP A 60 -16.25 -1.29 11.32
C ASP A 60 -16.97 -0.31 10.37
N LEU A 61 -16.44 -0.11 9.15
CA LEU A 61 -16.98 0.79 8.14
C LEU A 61 -17.87 0.07 7.10
N LYS A 62 -18.19 -1.21 7.31
CA LYS A 62 -19.09 -1.96 6.41
C LYS A 62 -20.41 -1.24 6.20
N GLY A 63 -20.89 -1.23 4.96
CA GLY A 63 -22.09 -0.49 4.53
C GLY A 63 -21.82 0.96 4.12
N LYS A 64 -20.59 1.46 4.26
CA LYS A 64 -20.16 2.76 3.73
C LYS A 64 -19.10 2.55 2.65
N SER A 65 -19.10 3.42 1.65
CA SER A 65 -18.02 3.45 0.65
C SER A 65 -16.76 4.02 1.28
N VAL A 66 -15.61 3.36 1.08
CA VAL A 66 -14.31 3.74 1.64
C VAL A 66 -13.29 3.81 0.51
N ALA A 67 -12.50 4.89 0.46
CA ALA A 67 -11.36 5.02 -0.43
C ALA A 67 -10.06 5.01 0.40
N LEU A 68 -9.04 4.30 -0.09
CA LEU A 68 -7.70 4.28 0.49
C LEU A 68 -6.72 5.00 -0.43
N CYS A 69 -6.16 6.09 0.07
CA CYS A 69 -5.17 6.89 -0.65
C CYS A 69 -3.87 6.87 0.15
N PHE A 70 -2.80 6.36 -0.44
CA PHE A 70 -1.47 6.41 0.14
C PHE A 70 -0.76 7.67 -0.36
N GLY A 71 -0.26 8.48 0.56
CA GLY A 71 0.54 9.67 0.28
C GLY A 71 1.86 9.60 1.03
N SER A 72 2.82 10.44 0.63
CA SER A 72 4.06 10.60 1.38
C SER A 72 3.78 11.27 2.73
N TYR A 73 4.31 10.69 3.80
CA TYR A 73 4.41 11.33 5.11
C TYR A 73 5.90 11.43 5.43
N THR A 74 6.48 12.61 5.19
CA THR A 74 7.87 12.96 5.48
C THR A 74 7.90 14.13 6.43
#